data_AF-A0AA35SBR3-F1
#
_entry.id   AF-A0AA35SBR3-F1
#
_cell.length_a   1.000
_cell.length_b   1.000
_cell.length_c   1.000
_cell.angle_alpha   90.00
_cell.angle_beta   90.00
_cell.angle_gamma   90.00
#
_symmetry.space_group_name_H-M   'P 1'
#
loop_
_entity.id
_entity.type
_entity.pdbx_description
1 polymer ?
#
loop_
_entity_poly.entity_id
_entity_poly.type
_entity_poly.pdbx_seq_one_letter_code
_entity_poly.pdbx_strand_id
1 'polypeptide(L)'
;MDRAALRQEGVRYLLEVVRQDSLLPSVQYAALCGWLGLTSSGPSVLKLHYLNGVEHLPPSLRTSLELDQQKVQQWAVGRLRRAVWEIQLALRREKTQARKMEGEREREQGAGDVTGYTVGSFSSSRFIIAAIAMLTGEHEAVDLSLLLNEGVVGLAQTALRLAASVYRDERPEDEDGSVVGAPGDTQQSQVSGPEALSRMKAGTRVVRGKDWKWGDQDGPGEGTVIRDPGGDGWVRIRWDNGAVNSYRMGENDRYDLTLAPSELQPNAKERETKDEPEDADISICLSKPLQAPDLPSRLLLDSVVCLLRSVVVGMSMHCHSLNSRHTRSVSSLLHHLLQSGAKTDDQIQSKVTSLQNDSWVTLGFLRGVASPPHSSAVFCTPQWIQLLLGLIENALPSVSRPKTISLPSRETGVH
;
A
#
# COMPACT_ATOMS: atom_id res chain seq x y z
N MET A 1 -22.86 -0.38 -35.79
CA MET A 1 -23.99 0.37 -35.20
C MET A 1 -24.57 -0.39 -34.02
N ASP A 2 -24.89 -1.68 -34.17
CA ASP A 2 -25.54 -2.49 -33.13
C ASP A 2 -24.78 -2.56 -31.81
N ARG A 3 -23.44 -2.73 -31.84
CA ARG A 3 -22.61 -2.74 -30.61
C ARG A 3 -22.66 -1.43 -29.82
N ALA A 4 -22.75 -0.30 -30.51
CA ALA A 4 -22.80 1.01 -29.88
C ALA A 4 -24.16 1.25 -29.23
N ALA A 5 -25.24 0.89 -29.93
CA ALA A 5 -26.59 0.95 -29.40
C ALA A 5 -26.76 0.07 -28.15
N LEU A 6 -26.25 -1.17 -28.18
CA LEU A 6 -26.27 -2.08 -27.02
C LEU A 6 -25.51 -1.53 -25.82
N ARG A 7 -24.35 -0.88 -26.02
CA ARG A 7 -23.62 -0.21 -24.93
C ARG A 7 -24.42 0.93 -24.34
N GLN A 8 -25.04 1.73 -25.20
CA GLN A 8 -25.85 2.86 -24.76
C GLN A 8 -27.06 2.41 -23.94
N GLU A 9 -27.74 1.36 -24.39
CA GLU A 9 -28.83 0.72 -23.65
C GLU A 9 -28.35 0.16 -22.32
N GLY A 10 -27.21 -0.54 -22.30
CA GLY A 10 -26.60 -1.05 -21.07
C GLY A 10 -26.24 0.04 -20.06
N VAL A 11 -25.69 1.16 -20.51
CA VAL A 11 -25.40 2.33 -19.65
C VAL A 11 -26.69 2.92 -19.07
N ARG A 12 -27.74 3.07 -19.89
CA ARG A 12 -29.04 3.57 -19.41
C ARG A 12 -29.66 2.65 -18.38
N TYR A 13 -29.68 1.35 -18.65
CA TYR A 13 -30.20 0.35 -17.73
C TYR A 13 -29.44 0.35 -16.40
N LEU A 14 -28.10 0.43 -16.46
CA LEU A 14 -27.29 0.58 -15.25
C LEU A 14 -27.74 1.81 -14.46
N LEU A 15 -27.77 2.98 -15.10
CA LEU A 15 -28.13 4.25 -14.46
C LEU A 15 -29.54 4.23 -13.86
N GLU A 16 -30.50 3.58 -14.50
CA GLU A 16 -31.85 3.40 -13.97
C GLU A 16 -31.84 2.56 -12.69
N VAL A 17 -31.14 1.41 -12.71
CA VAL A 17 -31.02 0.53 -11.53
C VAL A 17 -30.28 1.23 -10.39
N VAL A 18 -29.12 1.84 -10.66
CA VAL A 18 -28.28 2.41 -9.60
C VAL A 18 -28.77 3.75 -9.03
N ARG A 19 -29.75 4.39 -9.67
CA ARG A 19 -30.43 5.61 -9.16
C ARG A 19 -31.64 5.31 -8.29
N GLN A 20 -32.12 4.08 -8.25
CA GLN A 20 -33.23 3.71 -7.38
C GLN A 20 -32.76 3.60 -5.93
N ASP A 21 -33.05 4.63 -5.13
CA ASP A 21 -32.71 4.67 -3.71
C ASP A 21 -33.51 3.66 -2.85
N SER A 22 -34.60 3.10 -3.38
CA SER A 22 -35.44 2.09 -2.71
C SER A 22 -34.88 0.67 -2.77
N LEU A 23 -33.85 0.42 -3.59
CA LEU A 23 -33.26 -0.92 -3.71
C LEU A 23 -32.43 -1.28 -2.49
N LEU A 24 -32.47 -2.55 -2.12
CA LEU A 24 -31.62 -3.09 -1.07
C LEU A 24 -30.13 -2.91 -1.45
N PRO A 25 -29.25 -2.53 -0.51
CA PRO A 25 -27.82 -2.37 -0.78
C PRO A 25 -27.15 -3.61 -1.39
N SER A 26 -27.60 -4.82 -1.04
CA SER A 26 -27.11 -6.06 -1.64
C SER A 26 -27.41 -6.15 -3.13
N VAL A 27 -28.61 -5.75 -3.56
CA VAL A 27 -29.03 -5.74 -4.97
C VAL A 27 -28.27 -4.69 -5.75
N GLN A 28 -28.15 -3.48 -5.19
CA GLN A 28 -27.34 -2.42 -5.80
C GLN A 28 -25.88 -2.86 -5.97
N TYR A 29 -25.30 -3.49 -4.94
CA TYR A 29 -23.93 -3.99 -5.02
C TYR A 29 -23.76 -5.10 -6.06
N ALA A 30 -24.71 -6.05 -6.14
CA ALA A 30 -24.70 -7.10 -7.17
C ALA A 30 -24.76 -6.52 -8.59
N ALA A 31 -25.58 -5.49 -8.81
CA ALA A 31 -25.62 -4.78 -10.11
C ALA A 31 -24.27 -4.13 -10.45
N LEU A 32 -23.57 -3.54 -9.48
CA LEU A 32 -22.23 -3.00 -9.67
C LEU A 32 -21.19 -4.09 -9.96
N CYS A 33 -21.25 -5.23 -9.26
CA CYS A 33 -20.39 -6.38 -9.56
C CYS A 33 -20.64 -6.92 -10.99
N GLY A 34 -21.89 -6.92 -11.44
CA GLY A 34 -22.27 -7.22 -12.82
C GLY A 34 -21.63 -6.26 -13.82
N TRP A 35 -21.76 -4.96 -13.58
CA TRP A 35 -21.16 -3.92 -14.42
C TRP A 35 -19.64 -4.03 -14.51
N LEU A 36 -18.99 -4.35 -13.39
CA LEU A 36 -17.53 -4.53 -13.31
C LEU A 36 -17.06 -5.88 -13.89
N GLY A 37 -17.97 -6.72 -14.39
CA GLY A 37 -17.62 -8.03 -14.97
C GLY A 37 -17.20 -9.09 -13.94
N LEU A 38 -17.48 -8.88 -12.66
CA LEU A 38 -17.07 -9.77 -11.56
C LEU A 38 -17.98 -11.00 -11.39
N THR A 39 -19.12 -11.04 -12.09
CA THR A 39 -20.13 -12.11 -11.96
C THR A 39 -20.08 -13.14 -13.10
N SER A 40 -19.28 -12.89 -14.15
CA SER A 40 -19.15 -13.80 -15.29
C SER A 40 -17.91 -14.69 -15.13
N SER A 41 -18.10 -16.02 -15.20
CA SER A 41 -17.04 -17.04 -15.14
C SER A 41 -16.08 -17.07 -16.35
N GLY A 42 -16.03 -16.01 -17.16
CA GLY A 42 -15.14 -15.88 -18.31
C GLY A 42 -13.78 -15.26 -17.94
N PRO A 43 -12.77 -15.29 -18.83
CA PRO A 43 -11.50 -14.61 -18.59
C PRO A 43 -11.78 -13.15 -18.29
N SER A 44 -11.32 -12.68 -17.13
CA SER A 44 -11.58 -11.34 -16.59
C SER A 44 -11.11 -10.25 -17.56
N VAL A 45 -11.99 -9.80 -18.46
CA VAL A 45 -11.70 -8.70 -19.39
C VAL A 45 -11.89 -7.39 -18.63
N LEU A 46 -10.91 -7.04 -17.79
CA LEU A 46 -10.80 -5.72 -17.14
C LEU A 46 -10.56 -4.56 -18.14
N LYS A 47 -10.74 -4.77 -19.45
CA LYS A 47 -10.63 -3.76 -20.51
C LYS A 47 -11.99 -3.38 -21.07
N LEU A 48 -12.82 -2.75 -20.24
CA LEU A 48 -14.07 -2.11 -20.65
C LEU A 48 -13.86 -0.59 -20.82
N HIS A 49 -12.90 -0.16 -21.64
CA HIS A 49 -12.99 1.20 -22.16
C HIS A 49 -14.22 1.25 -23.09
N TYR A 50 -15.14 2.17 -22.82
CA TYR A 50 -16.46 2.23 -23.46
C TYR A 50 -16.39 2.43 -24.98
N LEU A 51 -15.26 2.93 -25.50
CA LEU A 51 -15.00 3.07 -26.94
C LEU A 51 -14.24 1.88 -27.56
N ASN A 52 -13.81 0.87 -26.78
CA ASN A 52 -13.04 -0.26 -27.31
C ASN A 52 -13.78 -0.99 -28.43
N GLY A 53 -13.15 -1.19 -29.57
CA GLY A 53 -13.74 -1.91 -30.71
C GLY A 53 -14.87 -1.16 -31.42
N VAL A 54 -14.96 0.16 -31.22
CA VAL A 54 -16.02 1.02 -31.77
C VAL A 54 -15.41 2.34 -32.31
N GLU A 55 -14.17 2.27 -32.80
CA GLU A 55 -13.36 3.42 -33.23
C GLU A 55 -13.90 4.14 -34.47
N HIS A 56 -14.67 3.45 -35.32
CA HIS A 56 -15.21 3.98 -36.59
C HIS A 56 -16.66 4.48 -36.49
N LEU A 57 -17.12 4.88 -35.30
CA LEU A 57 -18.47 5.45 -35.17
C LEU A 57 -18.57 6.85 -35.81
N PRO A 58 -19.77 7.21 -36.32
CA PRO A 58 -20.09 8.60 -36.63
C PRO A 58 -19.86 9.51 -35.41
N PRO A 59 -19.33 10.74 -35.61
CA PRO A 59 -19.04 11.66 -34.50
C PRO A 59 -20.22 11.90 -33.56
N SER A 60 -21.45 11.99 -34.09
CA SER A 60 -22.66 12.19 -33.29
C SER A 60 -22.97 11.05 -32.33
N LEU A 61 -22.68 9.82 -32.74
CA LEU A 61 -22.96 8.62 -31.93
C LEU A 61 -21.84 8.39 -30.92
N ARG A 62 -20.60 8.70 -31.31
CA ARG A 62 -19.44 8.72 -30.40
C ARG A 62 -19.66 9.70 -29.25
N THR A 63 -19.99 10.96 -29.55
CA THR A 63 -20.23 11.98 -28.49
C THR A 63 -21.40 11.60 -27.59
N SER A 64 -22.44 10.96 -28.14
CA SER A 64 -23.54 10.45 -27.30
C SER A 64 -23.08 9.38 -26.31
N LEU A 65 -22.18 8.47 -26.71
CA LEU A 65 -21.62 7.46 -25.81
C LEU A 65 -20.71 8.08 -24.75
N GLU A 66 -19.87 9.05 -25.14
CA GLU A 66 -19.02 9.80 -24.21
C GLU A 66 -19.88 10.51 -23.14
N LEU A 67 -20.96 11.19 -23.55
CA LEU A 67 -21.89 11.82 -22.61
C LEU A 67 -22.57 10.81 -21.67
N ASP A 68 -22.93 9.62 -22.16
CA ASP A 68 -23.54 8.59 -21.33
C ASP A 68 -22.51 8.00 -20.34
N GLN A 69 -21.26 7.82 -20.74
CA GLN A 69 -20.17 7.44 -19.84
C GLN A 69 -19.92 8.49 -18.75
N GLN A 70 -19.93 9.78 -19.10
CA GLN A 70 -19.76 10.86 -18.13
C GLN A 70 -20.85 10.84 -17.05
N LYS A 71 -22.09 10.47 -17.39
CA LYS A 71 -23.16 10.28 -16.40
C LYS A 71 -22.87 9.14 -15.43
N VAL A 72 -22.27 8.05 -15.91
CA VAL A 72 -21.84 6.91 -15.07
C VAL A 72 -20.72 7.35 -14.13
N GLN A 73 -19.72 8.07 -14.63
CA GLN A 73 -18.62 8.61 -13.83
C GLN A 73 -19.12 9.60 -12.76
N GLN A 74 -20.01 10.54 -13.12
CA GLN A 74 -20.62 11.47 -12.16
C GLN A 74 -21.39 10.72 -11.08
N TRP A 75 -22.19 9.71 -11.45
CA TRP A 75 -22.88 8.89 -10.48
C TRP A 75 -21.90 8.15 -9.56
N ALA A 76 -20.82 7.59 -10.09
CA ALA A 76 -19.80 6.89 -9.32
C ALA A 76 -19.08 7.82 -8.33
N VAL A 77 -18.72 9.05 -8.73
CA VAL A 77 -18.18 10.06 -7.81
C VAL A 77 -19.20 10.41 -6.72
N GLY A 78 -20.48 10.56 -7.08
CA GLY A 78 -21.56 10.77 -6.12
C GLY A 78 -21.74 9.62 -5.13
N ARG A 79 -21.60 8.37 -5.59
CA ARG A 79 -21.65 7.17 -4.74
C ARG A 79 -20.45 7.09 -3.81
N LEU A 80 -19.24 7.37 -4.32
CA LEU A 80 -18.02 7.46 -3.52
C LEU A 80 -18.16 8.50 -2.41
N ARG A 81 -18.67 9.70 -2.73
CA ARG A 81 -18.93 10.78 -1.76
C ARG A 81 -19.89 10.33 -0.65
N ARG A 82 -21.01 9.69 -1.03
CA ARG A 82 -21.99 9.15 -0.08
C ARG A 82 -21.37 8.08 0.83
N ALA A 83 -20.66 7.10 0.27
CA ALA A 83 -20.07 6.02 1.03
C ALA A 83 -18.97 6.51 1.99
N VAL A 84 -18.12 7.44 1.55
CA VAL A 84 -17.12 8.09 2.42
C VAL A 84 -17.80 8.84 3.56
N TRP A 85 -18.87 9.58 3.29
CA TRP A 85 -19.65 10.29 4.31
C TRP A 85 -20.30 9.33 5.33
N GLU A 86 -20.91 8.24 4.87
CA GLU A 86 -21.53 7.22 5.73
C GLU A 86 -20.51 6.66 6.74
N ILE A 87 -19.32 6.29 6.28
CA ILE A 87 -18.25 5.77 7.13
C ILE A 87 -17.74 6.84 8.10
N GLN A 88 -17.54 8.08 7.64
CA GLN A 88 -17.15 9.17 8.51
C GLN A 88 -18.15 9.41 9.63
N LEU A 89 -19.44 9.38 9.30
CA LEU A 89 -20.50 9.59 10.26
C LEU A 89 -20.59 8.42 11.25
N ALA A 90 -20.44 7.18 10.78
CA ALA A 90 -20.43 5.99 11.63
C ALA A 90 -19.26 6.02 12.63
N LEU A 91 -18.04 6.28 12.15
CA LEU A 91 -16.86 6.41 13.01
C LEU A 91 -16.99 7.54 14.03
N ARG A 92 -17.62 8.67 13.67
CA ARG A 92 -17.89 9.77 14.63
C ARG A 92 -18.90 9.37 15.70
N ARG A 93 -19.97 8.65 15.31
CA ARG A 93 -20.96 8.12 16.26
C ARG A 93 -20.32 7.13 17.23
N GLU A 94 -19.48 6.23 16.75
CA GLU A 94 -18.76 5.26 17.60
C GLU A 94 -17.79 5.96 18.55
N LYS A 95 -16.99 6.91 18.07
CA LYS A 95 -16.11 7.71 18.94
C LYS A 95 -16.86 8.48 20.01
N THR A 96 -18.03 9.02 19.70
CA THR A 96 -18.86 9.72 20.70
C THR A 96 -19.53 8.77 21.69
N GLN A 97 -19.87 7.56 21.29
CA GLN A 97 -20.37 6.52 22.19
C GLN A 97 -19.26 5.97 23.10
N ALA A 98 -18.06 5.75 22.55
CA ALA A 98 -16.88 5.33 23.30
C ALA A 98 -16.55 6.33 24.40
N ARG A 99 -16.50 7.64 24.09
CA ARG A 99 -16.27 8.70 25.09
C ARG A 99 -17.34 8.79 26.17
N LYS A 100 -18.60 8.47 25.85
CA LYS A 100 -19.68 8.42 26.84
C LYS A 100 -19.54 7.23 27.79
N MET A 101 -19.16 6.06 27.25
CA MET A 101 -18.90 4.87 28.06
C MET A 101 -17.58 4.93 28.83
N GLU A 102 -16.58 5.64 28.32
CA GLU A 102 -15.30 5.88 28.98
C GLU A 102 -15.47 6.77 30.23
N GLY A 103 -16.29 7.82 30.14
CA GLY A 103 -16.68 8.62 31.30
C GLY A 103 -17.48 7.84 32.37
N GLU A 104 -18.05 6.68 32.03
CA GLU A 104 -18.67 5.74 32.97
C GLU A 104 -17.68 4.66 33.46
N ARG A 105 -16.69 4.26 32.65
CA ARG A 105 -15.69 3.20 32.94
C ARG A 105 -14.43 3.67 33.66
N GLU A 106 -14.13 4.97 33.66
CA GLU A 106 -13.04 5.57 34.46
C GLU A 106 -13.19 5.34 35.98
N ARG A 107 -14.34 4.81 36.44
CA ARG A 107 -14.54 4.37 37.83
C ARG A 107 -14.07 2.96 38.17
N GLU A 108 -13.82 2.06 37.21
CA GLU A 108 -13.62 0.64 37.57
C GLU A 108 -12.41 -0.10 37.02
N GLN A 109 -11.72 0.29 35.94
CA GLN A 109 -10.42 -0.33 35.60
C GLN A 109 -9.70 0.36 34.44
N GLY A 110 -8.36 0.28 34.47
CA GLY A 110 -7.40 0.98 33.62
C GLY A 110 -7.68 0.92 32.11
N ALA A 111 -7.36 2.04 31.46
CA ALA A 111 -7.52 2.32 30.05
C ALA A 111 -6.79 1.30 29.16
N GLY A 112 -7.54 0.37 28.59
CA GLY A 112 -7.20 -0.27 27.33
C GLY A 112 -7.98 0.41 26.20
N ASP A 113 -7.28 0.85 25.16
CA ASP A 113 -7.84 1.59 24.01
C ASP A 113 -8.72 0.64 23.16
N VAL A 114 -10.02 0.56 23.49
CA VAL A 114 -10.99 -0.27 22.76
C VAL A 114 -11.72 0.59 21.74
N THR A 115 -11.07 0.90 20.62
CA THR A 115 -11.79 1.27 19.39
C THR A 115 -11.42 0.35 18.22
N GLY A 116 -11.75 -0.94 18.36
CA GLY A 116 -11.51 -1.99 17.34
C GLY A 116 -12.37 -1.93 16.07
N TYR A 117 -12.95 -0.77 15.72
CA TYR A 117 -13.72 -0.60 14.48
C TYR A 117 -12.82 -0.08 13.38
N THR A 118 -12.46 -0.96 12.44
CA THR A 118 -11.72 -0.57 11.24
C THR A 118 -12.67 -0.17 10.12
N VAL A 119 -12.19 0.62 9.17
CA VAL A 119 -12.99 1.02 8.01
C VAL A 119 -13.51 -0.21 7.24
N GLY A 120 -12.72 -1.28 7.20
CA GLY A 120 -13.11 -2.56 6.59
C GLY A 120 -14.38 -3.20 7.18
N SER A 121 -14.72 -2.90 8.43
CA SER A 121 -15.90 -3.46 9.12
C SER A 121 -17.24 -2.91 8.60
N PHE A 122 -17.24 -1.73 7.96
CA PHE A 122 -18.48 -1.12 7.47
C PHE A 122 -18.92 -1.70 6.14
N SER A 123 -20.21 -2.04 6.05
CA SER A 123 -20.83 -2.50 4.79
C SER A 123 -20.80 -1.47 3.66
N SER A 124 -20.51 -0.19 3.96
CA SER A 124 -20.30 0.87 2.97
C SER A 124 -18.93 0.78 2.27
N SER A 125 -17.95 0.09 2.85
CA SER A 125 -16.57 0.00 2.31
C SER A 125 -16.52 -0.72 0.96
N ARG A 126 -17.35 -1.76 0.77
CA ARG A 126 -17.48 -2.43 -0.53
C ARG A 126 -17.97 -1.49 -1.64
N PHE A 127 -18.79 -0.50 -1.30
CA PHE A 127 -19.25 0.50 -2.27
C PHE A 127 -18.20 1.55 -2.59
N ILE A 128 -17.29 1.85 -1.65
CA ILE A 128 -16.10 2.66 -1.96
C ILE A 128 -15.25 1.93 -2.98
N ILE A 129 -14.95 0.65 -2.75
CA ILE A 129 -14.14 -0.16 -3.68
C ILE A 129 -14.82 -0.26 -5.06
N ALA A 130 -16.12 -0.54 -5.10
CA ALA A 130 -16.86 -0.61 -6.37
C ALA A 130 -16.88 0.74 -7.11
N ALA A 131 -17.12 1.84 -6.40
CA ALA A 131 -17.10 3.18 -7.01
C ALA A 131 -15.69 3.55 -7.50
N ILE A 132 -14.64 3.21 -6.74
CA ILE A 132 -13.26 3.37 -7.17
C ILE A 132 -12.98 2.55 -8.43
N ALA A 133 -13.40 1.30 -8.48
CA ALA A 133 -13.21 0.45 -9.66
C ALA A 133 -13.89 1.02 -10.91
N MET A 134 -15.07 1.65 -10.77
CA MET A 134 -15.74 2.33 -11.89
C MET A 134 -15.03 3.62 -12.34
N LEU A 135 -14.27 4.25 -11.44
CA LEU A 135 -13.51 5.47 -11.70
C LEU A 135 -12.07 5.19 -12.12
N THR A 136 -11.57 3.98 -11.90
CA THR A 136 -10.24 3.54 -12.32
C THR A 136 -10.34 2.98 -13.74
N GLY A 137 -9.74 3.69 -14.70
CA GLY A 137 -9.77 3.29 -16.10
C GLY A 137 -8.98 4.25 -16.98
N GLU A 138 -8.96 3.97 -18.27
CA GLU A 138 -8.51 4.92 -19.28
C GLU A 138 -9.55 6.04 -19.42
N HIS A 139 -9.10 7.29 -19.33
CA HIS A 139 -9.97 8.46 -19.40
C HIS A 139 -9.44 9.42 -20.45
N GLU A 140 -10.33 9.95 -21.30
CA GLU A 140 -9.97 11.06 -22.18
C GLU A 140 -9.80 12.37 -21.38
N ALA A 141 -9.19 13.39 -22.01
CA ALA A 141 -8.94 14.68 -21.36
C ALA A 141 -10.22 15.35 -20.81
N VAL A 142 -11.35 15.19 -21.51
CA VAL A 142 -12.65 15.75 -21.09
C VAL A 142 -13.16 15.05 -19.83
N ASP A 143 -13.08 13.72 -19.80
CA ASP A 143 -13.51 12.90 -18.67
C ASP A 143 -12.64 13.17 -17.43
N LEU A 144 -11.31 13.27 -17.60
CA LEU A 144 -10.40 13.67 -16.53
C LEU A 144 -10.71 15.06 -15.97
N SER A 145 -11.00 16.03 -16.83
CA SER A 145 -11.39 17.38 -16.41
C SER A 145 -12.66 17.36 -15.57
N LEU A 146 -13.66 16.57 -15.98
CA LEU A 146 -14.90 16.36 -15.23
C LEU A 146 -14.62 15.74 -13.85
N LEU A 147 -13.86 14.65 -13.79
CA LEU A 147 -13.51 13.97 -12.54
C LEU A 147 -12.77 14.89 -11.56
N LEU A 148 -11.85 15.71 -12.07
CA LEU A 148 -11.10 16.68 -11.28
C LEU A 148 -12.00 17.82 -10.76
N ASN A 149 -12.95 18.30 -11.58
CA ASN A 149 -13.95 19.30 -11.17
C ASN A 149 -14.90 18.78 -10.08
N GLU A 150 -15.31 17.51 -10.18
CA GLU A 150 -16.14 16.85 -9.17
C GLU A 150 -15.40 16.59 -7.85
N GLY A 151 -14.07 16.80 -7.82
CA GLY A 151 -13.25 16.69 -6.62
C GLY A 151 -12.87 15.26 -6.28
N VAL A 152 -12.73 14.37 -7.28
CA VAL A 152 -12.36 12.96 -7.07
C VAL A 152 -11.05 12.82 -6.26
N VAL A 153 -10.07 13.70 -6.48
CA VAL A 153 -8.79 13.69 -5.77
C VAL A 153 -9.00 14.00 -4.28
N GLY A 154 -9.82 14.99 -3.93
CA GLY A 154 -10.14 15.32 -2.55
C GLY A 154 -10.92 14.22 -1.84
N LEU A 155 -11.83 13.55 -2.55
CA LEU A 155 -12.57 12.40 -2.05
C LEU A 155 -11.66 11.20 -1.82
N ALA A 156 -10.78 10.87 -2.77
CA ALA A 156 -9.79 9.81 -2.64
C ALA A 156 -8.82 10.08 -1.48
N GLN A 157 -8.33 11.32 -1.34
CA GLN A 157 -7.53 11.74 -0.19
C GLN A 157 -8.25 11.57 1.15
N THR A 158 -9.56 11.81 1.17
CA THR A 158 -10.38 11.62 2.36
C THR A 158 -10.59 10.15 2.67
N ALA A 159 -10.88 9.31 1.66
CA ALA A 159 -10.98 7.86 1.81
C ALA A 159 -9.66 7.27 2.30
N LEU A 160 -8.53 7.75 1.78
CA LEU A 160 -7.18 7.33 2.19
C LEU A 160 -6.91 7.64 3.65
N ARG A 161 -7.26 8.85 4.13
CA ARG A 161 -7.14 9.22 5.55
C ARG A 161 -7.96 8.33 6.48
N LEU A 162 -9.13 7.88 6.03
CA LEU A 162 -9.98 6.99 6.81
C LEU A 162 -9.39 5.59 6.87
N ALA A 163 -8.92 5.05 5.73
CA ALA A 163 -8.26 3.74 5.70
C ALA A 163 -6.94 3.73 6.50
N ALA A 164 -6.15 4.79 6.36
CA ALA A 164 -4.83 4.92 6.99
C ALA A 164 -4.89 5.10 8.52
N SER A 165 -6.02 5.56 9.09
CA SER A 165 -6.13 5.71 10.55
C SER A 165 -6.09 4.38 11.31
N VAL A 166 -6.23 3.24 10.62
CA VAL A 166 -6.17 1.89 11.19
C VAL A 166 -4.72 1.42 11.38
N TYR A 167 -3.78 1.87 10.54
CA TYR A 167 -2.34 1.54 10.67
C TYR A 167 -1.61 2.42 11.69
N ARG A 168 -2.37 3.21 12.46
CA ARG A 168 -1.83 4.18 13.40
C ARG A 168 -1.21 3.52 14.64
N ASP A 169 -1.47 2.23 14.87
CA ASP A 169 -1.22 1.57 16.15
C ASP A 169 -0.06 0.55 16.16
N GLU A 170 0.64 0.35 15.03
CA GLU A 170 1.70 -0.67 14.93
C GLU A 170 3.08 -0.08 14.54
N ARG A 171 3.51 1.03 15.16
CA ARG A 171 4.96 1.28 15.27
C ARG A 171 5.42 0.94 16.68
N PRO A 172 6.47 0.11 16.84
CA PRO A 172 7.16 0.01 18.12
C PRO A 172 7.70 1.40 18.46
N GLU A 173 7.49 1.82 19.70
CA GLU A 173 8.05 3.06 20.25
C GLU A 173 9.57 3.08 20.03
N ASP A 174 10.08 4.25 19.70
CA ASP A 174 11.44 4.53 19.28
C ASP A 174 12.50 4.02 20.27
N GLU A 175 13.50 3.26 19.77
CA GLU A 175 14.83 3.29 20.40
C GLU A 175 15.57 4.54 19.92
N ASP A 176 15.81 5.42 20.89
CA ASP A 176 16.57 6.66 20.80
C ASP A 176 18.01 6.44 20.29
N GLY A 177 18.55 7.48 19.66
CA GLY A 177 19.68 7.41 18.75
C GLY A 177 21.03 6.99 19.35
N SER A 178 21.80 6.26 18.54
CA SER A 178 23.27 6.37 18.54
C SER A 178 23.82 6.16 17.13
N VAL A 179 24.36 7.25 16.58
CA VAL A 179 25.25 7.24 15.41
C VAL A 179 26.56 6.56 15.81
N VAL A 180 26.97 5.51 15.09
CA VAL A 180 28.34 5.26 14.56
C VAL A 180 28.40 3.88 13.86
N GLY A 181 28.85 3.87 12.59
CA GLY A 181 29.73 2.81 12.04
C GLY A 181 29.13 1.76 11.10
N ALA A 182 29.55 1.84 9.83
CA ALA A 182 29.88 0.80 8.82
C ALA A 182 29.51 -0.70 9.07
N PRO A 183 29.28 -1.49 7.99
CA PRO A 183 28.56 -2.76 8.03
C PRO A 183 29.40 -3.88 8.66
N GLY A 184 28.84 -4.52 9.68
CA GLY A 184 29.41 -5.72 10.30
C GLY A 184 28.42 -6.34 11.27
N ASP A 185 28.02 -7.57 10.96
CA ASP A 185 27.38 -8.58 11.82
C ASP A 185 26.13 -8.20 12.61
N THR A 186 24.97 -8.51 12.02
CA THR A 186 23.70 -8.64 12.73
C THR A 186 23.79 -9.78 13.75
N GLN A 187 23.96 -9.44 15.03
CA GLN A 187 23.70 -10.36 16.13
C GLN A 187 22.19 -10.63 16.20
N GLN A 188 21.75 -11.70 15.52
CA GLN A 188 20.43 -12.29 15.72
C GLN A 188 20.35 -12.84 17.16
N SER A 189 19.23 -12.58 17.85
CA SER A 189 18.92 -13.08 19.18
C SER A 189 19.15 -14.60 19.26
N GLN A 190 20.26 -15.00 19.88
CA GLN A 190 20.73 -16.39 19.89
C GLN A 190 19.95 -17.23 20.91
N VAL A 191 19.15 -18.16 20.41
CA VAL A 191 18.75 -19.35 21.19
C VAL A 191 20.03 -20.14 21.50
N SER A 192 20.17 -20.63 22.73
CA SER A 192 21.35 -21.39 23.14
C SER A 192 21.52 -22.63 22.25
N GLY A 193 22.75 -22.92 21.79
CA GLY A 193 23.06 -24.05 20.89
C GLY A 193 22.38 -25.39 21.25
N PRO A 194 22.42 -25.86 22.50
CA PRO A 194 21.73 -27.09 22.90
C PRO A 194 20.20 -26.96 22.87
N GLU A 195 19.64 -25.77 23.12
CA GLU A 195 18.20 -25.53 23.00
C GLU A 195 17.76 -25.53 21.52
N ALA A 196 18.57 -24.95 20.62
CA ALA A 196 18.32 -25.01 19.19
C ALA A 196 18.33 -26.46 18.67
N LEU A 197 19.32 -27.28 19.08
CA LEU A 197 19.39 -28.69 18.72
C LEU A 197 18.15 -29.48 19.17
N SER A 198 17.64 -29.22 20.38
CA SER A 198 16.45 -29.92 20.91
C SER A 198 15.17 -29.69 20.10
N ARG A 199 15.14 -28.61 19.31
CA ARG A 199 13.99 -28.20 18.50
C ARG A 199 14.17 -28.51 17.00
N MET A 200 15.35 -28.99 16.58
CA MET A 200 15.62 -29.34 15.19
C MET A 200 15.09 -30.74 14.87
N LYS A 201 14.19 -30.82 13.88
CA LYS A 201 13.70 -32.05 13.25
C LYS A 201 13.83 -31.93 11.73
N ALA A 202 13.66 -33.03 11.01
CA ALA A 202 13.52 -33.00 9.55
C ALA A 202 12.43 -31.98 9.16
N GLY A 203 12.77 -31.05 8.26
CA GLY A 203 11.89 -29.97 7.84
C GLY A 203 12.10 -28.64 8.58
N THR A 204 12.78 -28.61 9.73
CA THR A 204 13.04 -27.37 10.48
C THR A 204 13.88 -26.38 9.67
N ARG A 205 13.50 -25.10 9.72
CA ARG A 205 14.24 -23.99 9.09
C ARG A 205 15.38 -23.49 9.98
N VAL A 206 16.56 -23.34 9.40
CA VAL A 206 17.79 -22.97 10.10
C VAL A 206 18.55 -21.87 9.39
N VAL A 207 19.36 -21.14 10.15
CA VAL A 207 20.31 -20.12 9.64
C VAL A 207 21.68 -20.35 10.27
N ARG A 208 22.71 -19.65 9.77
CA ARG A 208 24.05 -19.70 10.34
C ARG A 208 24.03 -19.40 11.84
N GLY A 209 24.64 -20.28 12.62
CA GLY A 209 24.78 -20.19 14.06
C GLY A 209 26.08 -19.51 14.49
N LYS A 210 26.30 -19.45 15.80
CA LYS A 210 27.45 -18.74 16.42
C LYS A 210 28.81 -19.27 15.98
N ASP A 211 28.94 -20.57 15.79
CA ASP A 211 30.23 -21.23 15.53
C ASP A 211 30.52 -21.44 14.02
N TRP A 212 29.70 -20.84 13.14
CA TRP A 212 29.79 -20.97 11.69
C TRP A 212 31.18 -20.57 11.16
N LYS A 213 31.80 -21.45 10.37
CA LYS A 213 33.13 -21.25 9.76
C LYS A 213 33.20 -21.66 8.29
N TRP A 214 32.06 -21.86 7.64
CA TRP A 214 31.96 -22.55 6.36
C TRP A 214 31.78 -21.60 5.15
N GLY A 215 32.17 -20.34 5.31
CA GLY A 215 32.04 -19.31 4.27
C GLY A 215 30.57 -19.02 3.92
N ASP A 216 30.28 -18.71 2.66
CA ASP A 216 28.93 -18.34 2.20
C ASP A 216 28.14 -19.49 1.57
N GLN A 217 28.35 -20.73 2.06
CA GLN A 217 27.64 -21.92 1.54
C GLN A 217 26.12 -21.84 1.70
N ASP A 218 25.66 -21.07 2.68
CA ASP A 218 24.26 -20.77 2.98
C ASP A 218 23.63 -19.72 2.07
N GLY A 219 24.44 -18.86 1.42
CA GLY A 219 23.94 -17.75 0.62
C GLY A 219 23.08 -16.76 1.44
N PRO A 220 22.20 -15.97 0.80
CA PRO A 220 21.34 -15.01 1.49
C PRO A 220 20.08 -15.65 2.14
N GLY A 221 19.96 -16.98 2.11
CA GLY A 221 18.74 -17.70 2.42
C GLY A 221 18.82 -18.53 3.70
N GLU A 222 17.69 -19.14 4.07
CA GLU A 222 17.63 -20.12 5.15
C GLU A 222 17.91 -21.53 4.60
N GLY A 223 18.15 -22.48 5.50
CA GLY A 223 18.31 -23.89 5.17
C GLY A 223 17.20 -24.74 5.78
N THR A 224 16.96 -25.91 5.18
CA THR A 224 16.05 -26.93 5.71
C THR A 224 16.83 -28.16 6.17
N VAL A 225 16.55 -28.61 7.39
CA VAL A 225 17.07 -29.87 7.93
C VAL A 225 16.50 -31.04 7.12
N ILE A 226 17.38 -31.85 6.51
CA ILE A 226 16.96 -32.94 5.61
C ILE A 226 16.48 -34.17 6.38
N ARG A 227 17.07 -34.42 7.56
CA ARG A 227 16.78 -35.57 8.42
C ARG A 227 16.96 -35.17 9.89
N ASP A 228 16.26 -35.86 10.78
CA ASP A 228 16.38 -35.65 12.22
C ASP A 228 17.85 -35.73 12.67
N PRO A 229 18.32 -34.80 13.52
CA PRO A 229 19.68 -34.84 14.07
C PRO A 229 19.98 -36.20 14.71
N GLY A 230 21.08 -36.82 14.29
CA GLY A 230 21.59 -38.04 14.92
C GLY A 230 22.29 -37.75 16.25
N GLY A 231 22.58 -38.80 17.02
CA GLY A 231 23.38 -38.70 18.25
C GLY A 231 24.88 -38.46 18.02
N ASP A 232 25.30 -38.21 16.78
CA ASP A 232 26.68 -38.00 16.34
C ASP A 232 27.08 -36.52 16.31
N GLY A 233 26.18 -35.59 16.67
CA GLY A 233 26.50 -34.16 16.80
C GLY A 233 26.61 -33.39 15.47
N TRP A 234 26.12 -33.98 14.37
CA TRP A 234 26.08 -33.36 13.04
C TRP A 234 24.66 -33.32 12.47
N VAL A 235 24.35 -32.27 11.71
CA VAL A 235 23.03 -32.08 11.07
C VAL A 235 23.19 -31.77 9.59
N ARG A 236 22.43 -32.45 8.74
CA ARG A 236 22.48 -32.29 7.28
C ARG A 236 21.42 -31.31 6.79
N ILE A 237 21.85 -30.26 6.11
CA ILE A 237 21.03 -29.13 5.66
C ILE A 237 21.00 -29.07 4.13
N ARG A 238 19.84 -28.70 3.59
CA ARG A 238 19.67 -28.21 2.21
C ARG A 238 19.37 -26.71 2.29
N TRP A 239 20.27 -25.89 1.78
CA TRP A 239 20.08 -24.45 1.65
C TRP A 239 19.12 -24.13 0.50
N ASP A 240 18.43 -22.99 0.59
CA ASP A 240 17.50 -22.54 -0.45
C ASP A 240 18.18 -22.29 -1.81
N ASN A 241 19.49 -22.01 -1.80
CA ASN A 241 20.32 -21.92 -3.00
C ASN A 241 20.59 -23.29 -3.67
N GLY A 242 20.09 -24.39 -3.09
CA GLY A 242 20.24 -25.76 -3.58
C GLY A 242 21.45 -26.52 -3.03
N ALA A 243 22.36 -25.87 -2.29
CA ALA A 243 23.53 -26.52 -1.70
C ALA A 243 23.14 -27.48 -0.56
N VAL A 244 23.82 -28.61 -0.45
CA VAL A 244 23.56 -29.62 0.59
C VAL A 244 24.85 -29.98 1.30
N ASN A 245 24.90 -29.82 2.62
CA ASN A 245 26.07 -30.18 3.42
C ASN A 245 25.69 -30.54 4.87
N SER A 246 26.66 -31.01 5.66
CA SER A 246 26.49 -31.33 7.09
C SER A 246 27.29 -30.37 7.97
N TYR A 247 26.69 -29.91 9.06
CA TYR A 247 27.23 -28.90 9.99
C TYR A 247 27.18 -29.38 11.43
N ARG A 248 28.03 -28.82 12.30
CA ARG A 248 28.15 -29.24 13.71
C ARG A 248 27.03 -28.68 14.55
N MET A 249 26.38 -29.54 15.33
CA MET A 249 25.41 -29.19 16.35
C MET A 249 25.62 -30.09 17.57
N GLY A 250 26.60 -29.75 18.41
CA GLY A 250 26.99 -30.52 19.59
C GLY A 250 28.32 -31.26 19.44
N GLU A 251 28.85 -31.39 18.23
CA GLU A 251 30.20 -31.94 18.01
C GLU A 251 31.27 -30.94 18.51
N ASN A 252 32.09 -31.36 19.47
CA ASN A 252 33.11 -30.53 20.16
C ASN A 252 32.54 -29.24 20.80
N ASP A 253 31.31 -29.28 21.32
CA ASP A 253 30.58 -28.13 21.88
C ASP A 253 30.40 -26.96 20.89
N ARG A 254 30.38 -27.24 19.58
CA ARG A 254 30.16 -26.23 18.53
C ARG A 254 28.78 -26.36 17.90
N TYR A 255 28.16 -25.20 17.65
CA TYR A 255 26.84 -25.03 17.09
C TYR A 255 26.92 -24.09 15.89
N ASP A 256 27.14 -24.71 14.73
CA ASP A 256 27.26 -24.02 13.45
C ASP A 256 25.90 -23.52 12.95
N LEU A 257 24.76 -23.98 13.52
CA LEU A 257 23.41 -23.62 13.08
C LEU A 257 22.55 -23.08 14.25
N THR A 258 21.57 -22.26 13.94
CA THR A 258 20.48 -21.85 14.86
C THR A 258 19.14 -21.92 14.15
N LEU A 259 18.04 -21.95 14.90
CA LEU A 259 16.69 -21.90 14.32
C LEU A 259 16.48 -20.58 13.57
N ALA A 260 15.83 -20.67 12.41
CA ALA A 260 15.42 -19.49 11.67
C ALA A 260 14.34 -18.70 12.44
N PRO A 261 14.20 -17.38 12.23
CA PRO A 261 13.15 -16.56 12.87
C PRO A 261 11.74 -17.14 12.70
N SER A 262 11.49 -17.82 11.58
CA SER A 262 10.24 -18.51 11.24
C SER A 262 9.87 -19.64 12.21
N GLU A 263 10.83 -20.25 12.90
CA GLU A 263 10.63 -21.37 13.84
C GLU A 263 10.57 -20.94 15.32
N LEU A 264 10.86 -19.66 15.60
CA LEU A 264 10.85 -19.10 16.96
C LEU A 264 9.46 -18.66 17.43
N GLN A 265 8.44 -18.75 16.57
CA GLN A 265 7.05 -18.48 16.94
C GLN A 265 6.42 -19.70 17.64
N PRO A 266 5.82 -19.56 18.84
CA PRO A 266 5.23 -20.69 19.54
C PRO A 266 3.88 -21.04 18.90
N ASN A 267 3.83 -22.07 18.06
CA ASN A 267 2.64 -22.91 17.83
C ASN A 267 2.98 -24.19 17.05
N ALA A 268 3.18 -25.29 17.77
CA ALA A 268 3.34 -26.63 17.19
C ALA A 268 1.96 -27.30 16.97
N LYS A 269 1.77 -27.94 15.80
CA LYS A 269 1.51 -29.39 15.68
C LYS A 269 1.34 -29.84 14.22
N GLU A 270 2.27 -30.73 13.86
CA GLU A 270 2.25 -31.86 12.91
C GLU A 270 0.97 -32.08 12.08
N ARG A 271 1.13 -32.16 10.75
CA ARG A 271 0.23 -32.93 9.88
C ARG A 271 1.02 -33.72 8.85
N GLU A 272 0.92 -35.04 8.98
CA GLU A 272 1.30 -36.05 8.00
C GLU A 272 0.47 -35.92 6.71
N THR A 273 1.11 -36.29 5.61
CA THR A 273 0.62 -36.39 4.23
C THR A 273 -0.46 -37.46 4.04
N LYS A 274 -1.50 -37.15 3.23
CA LYS A 274 -2.11 -38.08 2.25
C LYS A 274 -3.07 -37.35 1.29
N ASP A 275 -2.66 -37.32 0.02
CA ASP A 275 -3.39 -37.47 -1.26
C ASP A 275 -4.76 -36.78 -1.53
N GLU A 276 -4.72 -35.82 -2.47
CA GLU A 276 -5.60 -35.61 -3.66
C GLU A 276 -7.07 -35.09 -3.48
N PRO A 277 -7.70 -34.44 -4.52
CA PRO A 277 -8.12 -33.03 -4.44
C PRO A 277 -9.63 -32.77 -4.67
N GLU A 278 -9.97 -31.48 -4.87
CA GLU A 278 -11.23 -30.89 -5.36
C GLU A 278 -12.39 -30.74 -4.35
N ASP A 279 -12.54 -29.56 -3.76
CA ASP A 279 -13.46 -28.53 -4.26
C ASP A 279 -13.48 -27.31 -3.31
N ALA A 280 -13.72 -26.15 -3.89
CA ALA A 280 -13.58 -24.84 -3.27
C ALA A 280 -14.60 -24.59 -2.16
N ASP A 281 -14.14 -24.53 -0.90
CA ASP A 281 -14.91 -23.98 0.21
C ASP A 281 -14.33 -22.64 0.68
N ILE A 282 -15.08 -21.57 0.40
CA ILE A 282 -14.86 -20.17 0.80
C ILE A 282 -14.92 -19.98 2.34
N SER A 283 -15.02 -21.08 3.11
CA SER A 283 -15.22 -21.07 4.56
C SER A 283 -13.93 -21.09 5.41
N ILE A 284 -12.74 -21.11 4.81
CA ILE A 284 -11.44 -21.21 5.55
C ILE A 284 -10.83 -19.84 5.92
N CYS A 285 -11.50 -18.71 5.62
CA CYS A 285 -11.00 -17.38 6.01
C CYS A 285 -11.39 -16.93 7.44
N LEU A 286 -12.11 -17.75 8.22
CA LEU A 286 -12.65 -17.36 9.54
C LEU A 286 -12.01 -18.06 10.75
N SER A 287 -10.93 -18.82 10.59
CA SER A 287 -10.33 -19.58 11.70
C SER A 287 -8.83 -19.35 11.91
N LYS A 288 -8.40 -18.09 11.99
CA LYS A 288 -7.17 -17.68 12.68
C LYS A 288 -7.39 -16.32 13.34
N PRO A 289 -6.95 -16.08 14.59
CA PRO A 289 -6.98 -14.75 15.17
C PRO A 289 -6.03 -13.87 14.35
N LEU A 290 -6.58 -12.85 13.68
CA LEU A 290 -5.83 -11.88 12.90
C LEU A 290 -4.90 -11.08 13.83
N GLN A 291 -3.60 -11.29 13.71
CA GLN A 291 -2.57 -10.29 14.01
C GLN A 291 -1.98 -9.86 12.67
N ALA A 292 -2.69 -8.99 11.97
CA ALA A 292 -2.28 -8.22 10.79
C ALA A 292 -3.38 -7.18 10.49
N PRO A 293 -3.07 -5.99 9.94
CA PRO A 293 -4.07 -4.98 9.63
C PRO A 293 -5.12 -5.56 8.66
N ASP A 294 -6.40 -5.47 9.06
CA ASP A 294 -7.56 -6.04 8.38
C ASP A 294 -7.47 -6.05 6.84
N LEU A 295 -7.58 -7.23 6.23
CA LEU A 295 -7.55 -7.45 4.78
C LEU A 295 -8.46 -6.47 4.00
N PRO A 296 -9.72 -6.19 4.42
CA PRO A 296 -10.57 -5.23 3.73
C PRO A 296 -10.05 -3.78 3.79
N SER A 297 -9.39 -3.40 4.88
CA SER A 297 -8.78 -2.07 5.05
C SER A 297 -7.53 -1.90 4.17
N ARG A 298 -6.75 -2.97 3.98
CA ARG A 298 -5.65 -3.01 2.99
C ARG A 298 -6.15 -2.87 1.56
N LEU A 299 -7.16 -3.67 1.18
CA LEU A 299 -7.74 -3.60 -0.15
C LEU A 299 -8.31 -2.21 -0.47
N LEU A 300 -8.92 -1.56 0.52
CA LEU A 300 -9.40 -0.20 0.39
C LEU A 300 -8.24 0.79 0.15
N LEU A 301 -7.16 0.68 0.93
CA LEU A 301 -5.96 1.50 0.79
C LEU A 301 -5.37 1.39 -0.62
N ASP A 302 -5.15 0.16 -1.07
CA ASP A 302 -4.55 -0.13 -2.38
C ASP A 302 -5.44 0.36 -3.53
N SER A 303 -6.76 0.19 -3.40
CA SER A 303 -7.72 0.68 -4.39
C SER A 303 -7.68 2.20 -4.52
N VAL A 304 -7.67 2.92 -3.38
CA VAL A 304 -7.62 4.39 -3.37
C VAL A 304 -6.30 4.90 -3.95
N VAL A 305 -5.17 4.26 -3.61
CA VAL A 305 -3.86 4.57 -4.18
C VAL A 305 -3.84 4.34 -5.69
N CYS A 306 -4.42 3.23 -6.16
CA CYS A 306 -4.55 2.93 -7.58
C CYS A 306 -5.33 4.02 -8.32
N LEU A 307 -6.46 4.47 -7.77
CA LEU A 307 -7.23 5.57 -8.34
C LEU A 307 -6.41 6.87 -8.43
N LEU A 308 -5.76 7.27 -7.33
CA LEU A 308 -4.92 8.48 -7.29
C LEU A 308 -3.81 8.42 -8.35
N ARG A 309 -3.11 7.28 -8.45
CA ARG A 309 -2.07 7.07 -9.46
C ARG A 309 -2.65 7.14 -10.88
N SER A 310 -3.79 6.51 -11.14
CA SER A 310 -4.42 6.53 -12.46
C SER A 310 -4.80 7.95 -12.90
N VAL A 311 -5.37 8.76 -12.00
CA VAL A 311 -5.74 10.16 -12.27
C VAL A 311 -4.51 11.02 -12.54
N VAL A 312 -3.43 10.84 -11.76
CA VAL A 312 -2.18 11.59 -11.93
C VAL A 312 -1.48 11.21 -13.26
N VAL A 313 -1.43 9.92 -13.59
CA VAL A 313 -0.87 9.45 -14.86
C VAL A 313 -1.70 9.96 -16.04
N GLY A 314 -3.04 9.84 -15.98
CA GLY A 314 -3.93 10.37 -17.00
C GLY A 314 -3.77 11.89 -17.18
N MET A 315 -3.63 12.63 -16.07
CA MET A 315 -3.37 14.07 -16.12
C MET A 315 -2.05 14.39 -16.83
N SER A 316 -0.98 13.64 -16.56
CA SER A 316 0.31 13.84 -17.22
C SER A 316 0.24 13.57 -18.73
N MET A 317 -0.43 12.49 -19.12
CA MET A 317 -0.61 12.12 -20.53
C MET A 317 -1.41 13.18 -21.30
N HIS A 318 -2.47 13.73 -20.68
CA HIS A 318 -3.37 14.71 -21.30
C HIS A 318 -3.07 16.16 -20.90
N CYS A 319 -1.87 16.46 -20.39
CA CYS A 319 -1.52 17.76 -19.84
C CYS A 319 -1.72 18.95 -20.81
N HIS A 320 -1.66 18.72 -22.13
CA HIS A 320 -1.85 19.76 -23.15
C HIS A 320 -3.32 20.13 -23.39
N SER A 321 -4.25 19.19 -23.18
CA SER A 321 -5.70 19.40 -23.38
C SER A 321 -6.42 19.75 -22.09
N LEU A 322 -5.80 19.47 -20.94
CA LEU A 322 -6.35 19.78 -19.63
C LEU A 322 -6.18 21.24 -19.26
N ASN A 323 -7.07 21.75 -18.41
CA ASN A 323 -6.96 23.09 -17.89
C ASN A 323 -5.75 23.20 -16.95
N SER A 324 -4.94 24.24 -17.14
CA SER A 324 -3.78 24.56 -16.30
C SER A 324 -4.10 24.64 -14.79
N ARG A 325 -5.35 24.94 -14.42
CA ARG A 325 -5.79 24.91 -13.01
C ARG A 325 -5.71 23.51 -12.41
N HIS A 326 -6.17 22.50 -13.16
CA HIS A 326 -6.20 21.11 -12.70
C HIS A 326 -4.78 20.56 -12.53
N THR A 327 -3.92 20.78 -13.53
CA THR A 327 -2.54 20.32 -13.50
C THR A 327 -1.74 20.96 -12.36
N ARG A 328 -1.92 22.27 -12.13
CA ARG A 328 -1.31 22.96 -10.98
C ARG A 328 -1.86 22.48 -9.65
N SER A 329 -3.16 22.22 -9.53
CA SER A 329 -3.77 21.74 -8.29
C SER A 329 -3.22 20.37 -7.89
N VAL A 330 -3.19 19.42 -8.82
CA VAL A 330 -2.63 18.09 -8.57
C VAL A 330 -1.12 18.17 -8.32
N SER A 331 -0.38 18.99 -9.07
CA SER A 331 1.05 19.24 -8.83
C SER A 331 1.30 19.83 -7.43
N SER A 332 0.49 20.79 -6.98
CA SER A 332 0.61 21.36 -5.63
C SER A 332 0.30 20.33 -4.54
N LEU A 333 -0.63 19.41 -4.78
CA LEU A 333 -0.90 18.31 -3.85
C LEU A 333 0.31 17.38 -3.76
N LEU A 334 0.89 16.97 -4.89
CA LEU A 334 2.06 16.10 -4.93
C LEU A 334 3.27 16.76 -4.25
N HIS A 335 3.47 18.06 -4.49
CA HIS A 335 4.51 18.86 -3.85
C HIS A 335 4.33 18.88 -2.33
N HIS A 336 3.11 19.16 -1.86
CA HIS A 336 2.79 19.18 -0.44
C HIS A 336 2.99 17.80 0.22
N LEU A 337 2.53 16.72 -0.42
CA LEU A 337 2.70 15.35 0.10
C LEU A 337 4.19 14.99 0.22
N LEU A 338 5.01 15.35 -0.77
CA LEU A 338 6.45 15.10 -0.75
C LEU A 338 7.17 15.98 0.30
N GLN A 339 6.81 17.26 0.39
CA GLN A 339 7.38 18.21 1.35
C GLN A 339 7.06 17.82 2.80
N SER A 340 5.82 17.43 3.07
CA SER A 340 5.40 17.01 4.40
C SER A 340 5.90 15.61 4.75
N GLY A 341 6.07 14.71 3.77
CA GLY A 341 6.70 13.42 4.00
C GLY A 341 8.19 13.49 4.32
N ALA A 342 8.87 14.57 3.91
CA ALA A 342 10.28 14.80 4.20
C ALA A 342 10.56 15.50 5.54
N LYS A 343 9.52 16.02 6.20
CA LYS A 343 9.64 16.65 7.52
C LYS A 343 9.34 15.60 8.59
N THR A 344 10.31 15.33 9.45
CA THR A 344 10.17 14.48 10.64
C THR A 344 9.44 15.23 11.76
N ASP A 345 8.26 15.80 11.49
CA ASP A 345 7.43 16.43 12.50
C ASP A 345 6.44 15.42 13.09
N ASP A 346 6.34 15.37 14.41
CA ASP A 346 5.60 14.34 15.17
C ASP A 346 4.07 14.53 15.19
N GLN A 347 3.55 15.49 14.43
CA GLN A 347 2.12 15.80 14.38
C GLN A 347 1.31 14.73 13.65
N ILE A 348 0.07 14.48 14.10
CA ILE A 348 -0.86 13.48 13.51
C ILE A 348 -1.09 13.73 12.00
N GLN A 349 -1.17 14.98 11.57
CA GLN A 349 -1.32 15.37 10.15
C GLN A 349 -0.05 15.05 9.32
N SER A 350 1.12 15.15 9.95
CA SER A 350 2.43 14.82 9.38
C SER A 350 2.57 13.32 9.15
N LYS A 351 2.15 12.49 10.12
CA LYS A 351 2.19 11.02 10.04
C LYS A 351 1.33 10.45 8.90
N VAL A 352 0.12 10.97 8.69
CA VAL A 352 -0.72 10.55 7.55
C VAL A 352 -0.09 10.95 6.22
N THR A 353 0.56 12.11 6.17
CA THR A 353 1.20 12.60 4.94
C THR A 353 2.49 11.84 4.63
N SER A 354 3.26 11.46 5.66
CA SER A 354 4.41 10.54 5.55
C SER A 354 3.98 9.16 5.01
N LEU A 355 2.90 8.57 5.52
CA LEU A 355 2.36 7.32 4.96
C LEU A 355 1.96 7.46 3.49
N GLN A 356 1.47 8.63 3.07
CA GLN A 356 1.14 8.87 1.65
C GLN A 356 2.37 9.02 0.76
N ASN A 357 3.42 9.67 1.26
CA ASN A 357 4.72 9.75 0.60
C ASN A 357 5.29 8.34 0.38
N ASP A 358 5.27 7.52 1.42
CA ASP A 358 5.84 6.17 1.39
C ASP A 358 4.98 5.20 0.55
N SER A 359 3.66 5.34 0.60
CA SER A 359 2.74 4.41 -0.11
C SER A 359 2.63 4.69 -1.60
N TRP A 360 2.62 5.95 -2.05
CA TRP A 360 2.35 6.22 -3.46
C TRP A 360 3.05 7.39 -4.14
N VAL A 361 3.36 8.48 -3.43
CA VAL A 361 4.04 9.65 -4.01
C VAL A 361 5.56 9.48 -3.90
N THR A 362 6.10 8.45 -4.55
CA THR A 362 7.54 8.20 -4.55
C THR A 362 8.25 9.06 -5.59
N LEU A 363 9.53 9.38 -5.39
CA LEU A 363 10.35 10.08 -6.39
C LEU A 363 10.40 9.33 -7.74
N GLY A 364 10.39 7.98 -7.70
CA GLY A 364 10.30 7.15 -8.91
C GLY A 364 8.99 7.34 -9.66
N PHE A 365 7.87 7.41 -8.94
CA PHE A 365 6.57 7.69 -9.53
C PHE A 365 6.50 9.10 -10.13
N LEU A 366 6.98 10.12 -9.39
CA LEU A 366 7.05 11.50 -9.88
C LEU A 366 7.92 11.63 -11.14
N ARG A 367 9.05 10.93 -11.20
CA ARG A 367 9.89 10.87 -12.41
C ARG A 367 9.12 10.31 -13.60
N GLY A 368 8.33 9.26 -13.42
CA GLY A 368 7.50 8.70 -14.48
C GLY A 368 6.45 9.70 -14.98
N VAL A 369 5.75 10.35 -14.06
CA VAL A 369 4.71 11.36 -14.36
C VAL A 369 5.31 12.61 -15.02
N ALA A 370 6.54 12.98 -14.69
CA ALA A 370 7.23 14.12 -15.29
C ALA A 370 7.99 13.78 -16.60
N SER A 371 7.98 12.52 -17.04
CA SER A 371 8.70 12.09 -18.25
C SER A 371 8.16 12.72 -19.56
N PRO A 372 6.84 12.92 -19.75
CA PRO A 372 6.33 13.59 -20.95
C PRO A 372 6.72 15.08 -20.99
N PRO A 373 7.13 15.62 -22.16
CA PRO A 373 7.71 16.96 -22.26
C PRO A 373 6.76 18.10 -21.88
N HIS A 374 5.45 17.89 -22.03
CA HIS A 374 4.43 18.89 -21.63
C HIS A 374 4.12 18.82 -20.12
N SER A 375 4.25 17.63 -19.52
CA SER A 375 4.04 17.42 -18.09
C SER A 375 5.22 17.94 -17.27
N SER A 376 6.45 17.77 -17.77
CA SER A 376 7.67 18.22 -17.08
C SER A 376 7.65 19.70 -16.71
N ALA A 377 7.07 20.57 -17.54
CA ALA A 377 6.92 22.00 -17.26
C ALA A 377 6.12 22.28 -15.96
N VAL A 378 5.17 21.42 -15.60
CA VAL A 378 4.35 21.54 -14.38
C VAL A 378 5.14 21.12 -13.12
N PHE A 379 6.14 20.26 -13.28
CA PHE A 379 7.00 19.75 -12.20
C PHE A 379 8.36 20.45 -12.11
N CYS A 380 8.70 21.33 -13.05
CA CYS A 380 9.94 22.11 -13.06
C CYS A 380 9.75 23.56 -12.56
N THR A 381 8.78 23.81 -11.67
CA THR A 381 8.62 25.15 -11.08
C THR A 381 9.74 25.44 -10.06
N PRO A 382 10.05 26.71 -9.74
CA PRO A 382 11.06 27.05 -8.74
C PRO A 382 10.82 26.37 -7.38
N GLN A 383 9.55 26.18 -7.00
CA GLN A 383 9.17 25.50 -5.76
C GLN A 383 9.51 24.01 -5.77
N TRP A 384 9.34 23.34 -6.92
CA TRP A 384 9.74 21.94 -7.09
C TRP A 384 11.26 21.79 -7.08
N ILE A 385 11.98 22.68 -7.78
CA ILE A 385 13.44 22.65 -7.81
C ILE A 385 14.01 22.83 -6.40
N GLN A 386 13.52 23.81 -5.65
CA GLN A 386 13.94 24.03 -4.25
C GLN A 386 13.65 22.81 -3.36
N LEU A 387 12.48 22.19 -3.52
CA LEU A 387 12.13 21.00 -2.76
C LEU A 387 13.08 19.83 -3.08
N LEU A 388 13.31 19.54 -4.37
CA LEU A 388 14.17 18.44 -4.80
C LEU A 388 15.63 18.67 -4.39
N LEU A 389 16.14 19.89 -4.51
CA LEU A 389 17.49 20.23 -4.03
C LEU A 389 17.60 20.07 -2.51
N GLY A 390 16.61 20.53 -1.74
CA GLY A 390 16.58 20.33 -0.29
C GLY A 390 16.52 18.85 0.11
N LEU A 391 15.81 18.00 -0.64
CA LEU A 391 15.81 16.55 -0.42
C LEU A 391 17.19 15.93 -0.67
N ILE A 392 17.89 16.37 -1.71
CA ILE A 392 19.26 15.89 -2.02
C ILE A 392 20.24 16.37 -0.94
N GLU A 393 20.16 17.63 -0.52
CA GLU A 393 21.00 18.20 0.55
C GLU A 393 20.81 17.46 1.88
N ASN A 394 19.58 17.06 2.21
CA ASN A 394 19.29 16.30 3.43
C ASN A 394 19.65 14.80 3.30
N ALA A 395 19.69 14.26 2.08
CA ALA A 395 20.07 12.86 1.83
C ALA A 395 21.59 12.64 1.74
N LEU A 396 22.36 13.70 1.49
CA LEU A 396 23.82 13.65 1.53
C LEU A 396 24.29 13.66 2.99
N PRO A 397 25.05 12.65 3.47
CA PRO A 397 25.68 12.75 4.78
C PRO A 397 26.56 13.99 4.79
N SER A 398 26.43 14.82 5.84
CA SER A 398 27.10 16.10 5.97
C SER A 398 28.61 15.97 5.66
N VAL A 399 29.00 16.25 4.42
CA VAL A 399 30.40 16.47 4.09
C VAL A 399 30.73 17.77 4.78
N SER A 400 31.54 17.65 5.83
CA SER A 400 32.11 18.75 6.59
C SER A 400 32.54 19.85 5.62
N ARG A 401 31.90 21.01 5.70
CA ARG A 401 32.32 22.19 4.96
C ARG A 401 33.81 22.39 5.25
N PRO A 402 34.70 22.45 4.24
CA PRO A 402 36.08 22.82 4.50
C PRO A 402 36.05 24.19 5.16
N LYS A 403 36.70 24.30 6.34
CA LYS A 403 36.90 25.57 7.03
C LYS A 403 37.39 26.57 6.00
N THR A 404 36.66 27.67 5.89
CA THR A 404 37.01 28.84 5.10
C THR A 404 38.49 29.13 5.29
N ILE A 405 39.29 28.97 4.24
CA ILE A 405 40.67 29.44 4.23
C ILE A 405 40.56 30.96 4.30
N SER A 406 40.79 31.51 5.48
CA SER A 406 41.01 32.94 5.69
C SER A 406 42.26 33.34 4.92
N LEU A 407 42.07 34.03 3.79
CA LEU A 407 43.15 34.73 3.10
C LEU A 407 43.73 35.79 4.04
N PRO A 408 45.06 35.82 4.28
CA PRO A 408 45.67 36.85 5.10
C PRO A 408 45.59 38.20 4.38
N SER A 409 45.06 39.19 5.11
CA SER A 409 45.00 40.60 4.73
C SER A 409 46.40 41.12 4.38
N ARG A 410 46.57 41.64 3.17
CA ARG A 410 47.72 42.46 2.79
C ARG A 410 47.69 43.76 3.59
N GLU A 411 48.56 43.87 4.59
CA GLU A 411 48.96 45.15 5.16
C GLU A 411 49.77 45.92 4.11
N THR A 412 49.16 46.93 3.50
CA THR A 412 49.91 48.00 2.81
C THR A 412 50.30 49.04 3.86
N GLY A 413 51.47 48.85 4.47
CA GLY A 413 52.15 49.88 5.24
C GLY A 413 52.85 50.87 4.32
N VAL A 414 52.42 52.12 4.37
CA VAL A 414 53.16 53.28 3.87
C VAL A 414 54.32 53.53 4.82
N HIS A 415 55.55 53.41 4.31
CA HIS A 415 56.63 54.39 4.50
C HIS A 415 57.69 54.21 3.42
#